data_AF-A0A0M2PPI6-F1
#
_entry.id   AF-A0A0M2PPI6-F1
#
_cell.length_a   1.000
_cell.length_b   1.000
_cell.length_c   1.000
_cell.angle_alpha   90.00
_cell.angle_beta   90.00
_cell.angle_gamma   90.00
#
_symmetry.space_group_name_H-M   'P 1'
#
loop_
_entity.id
_entity.type
_entity.pdbx_description
1 polymer ?
#
loop_
_entity_poly.entity_id
_entity_poly.type
_entity_poly.pdbx_seq_one_letter_code
_entity_poly.pdbx_strand_id
1 'polypeptide(L)'
;MKKNYHLDPGYVTVPEANKIVLRILRIVNQHDKSHYNKILEGAKKGLFGGKKHGTRMYQVRKEDIIQYAEKCLQSEQLQLFDLELGISLNDIEAQQKLPFIDESTASNIHYYLRYLKFHGIITEEAYLKGEKILVLRLNMNSLSPK
;
A
#
# COMPACT_ATOMS: atom_id res chain seq x y z
N MET A 1 -24.02 25.78 -6.96
CA MET A 1 -24.61 26.13 -5.63
C MET A 1 -24.31 25.01 -4.63
N LYS A 2 -23.57 25.29 -3.55
CA LYS A 2 -23.43 24.33 -2.44
C LYS A 2 -24.77 24.29 -1.70
N LYS A 3 -25.45 23.14 -1.71
CA LYS A 3 -26.60 22.92 -0.84
C LYS A 3 -26.07 22.73 0.57
N ASN A 4 -26.41 23.64 1.48
CA ASN A 4 -26.07 23.51 2.90
C ASN A 4 -27.17 22.67 3.56
N TYR A 5 -26.79 21.49 4.06
CA TYR A 5 -27.67 20.61 4.80
C TYR A 5 -27.52 20.88 6.30
N HIS A 6 -28.62 20.78 7.05
CA HIS A 6 -28.58 20.90 8.52
C HIS A 6 -28.20 19.54 9.11
N LEU A 7 -26.90 19.28 9.22
CA LEU A 7 -26.37 18.02 9.72
C LEU A 7 -26.22 18.03 11.24
N ASP A 8 -26.16 16.84 11.84
CA ASP A 8 -25.80 16.69 13.25
C ASP A 8 -24.39 17.30 13.49
N PRO A 9 -24.12 17.92 14.66
CA PRO A 9 -22.80 18.46 14.96
C PRO A 9 -21.70 17.40 14.80
N GLY A 10 -20.66 17.71 14.02
CA GLY A 10 -19.55 16.79 13.72
C GLY A 10 -19.82 15.79 12.59
N TYR A 11 -20.99 15.86 11.94
CA TYR A 11 -21.33 14.99 10.81
C TYR A 11 -21.13 15.71 9.47
N VAL A 12 -20.86 14.91 8.45
CA VAL A 12 -20.71 15.34 7.06
C VAL A 12 -21.56 14.46 6.15
N THR A 13 -21.92 14.98 4.97
CA THR A 13 -22.63 14.19 3.97
C THR A 13 -21.69 13.14 3.35
N VAL A 14 -22.23 12.04 2.81
CA VAL A 14 -21.41 11.02 2.11
C VAL A 14 -20.58 11.60 0.95
N PRO A 15 -21.10 12.52 0.10
CA PRO A 15 -20.28 13.21 -0.90
C PRO A 15 -19.11 14.00 -0.30
N GLU A 16 -19.30 14.67 0.84
CA GLU A 16 -18.22 15.39 1.51
C GLU A 16 -17.22 14.44 2.17
N ALA A 17 -17.70 13.35 2.77
CA ALA A 17 -16.86 12.29 3.31
C ALA A 17 -15.94 11.71 2.22
N ASN A 18 -16.47 11.43 1.01
CA ASN A 18 -15.65 10.99 -0.11
C ASN A 18 -14.54 11.99 -0.45
N LYS A 19 -14.85 13.30 -0.49
CA LYS A 19 -13.83 14.33 -0.73
C LYS A 19 -12.75 14.37 0.36
N ILE A 20 -13.11 14.15 1.62
CA ILE A 20 -12.15 14.05 2.73
C ILE A 20 -11.21 12.87 2.49
N VAL A 21 -11.76 11.70 2.16
CA VAL A 21 -10.96 10.49 1.89
C VAL A 21 -10.00 10.73 0.72
N LEU A 22 -10.50 11.21 -0.43
CA LEU A 22 -9.65 11.50 -1.60
C LEU A 22 -8.51 12.47 -1.27
N ARG A 23 -8.79 13.49 -0.45
CA ARG A 23 -7.78 14.47 -0.02
C ARG A 23 -6.71 13.83 0.86
N ILE A 24 -7.09 12.96 1.80
CA ILE A 24 -6.14 12.26 2.69
C ILE A 24 -5.29 11.27 1.90
N LEU A 25 -5.92 10.52 0.97
CA LEU A 25 -5.23 9.59 0.08
C LEU A 25 -4.47 10.27 -1.07
N ARG A 26 -4.47 11.61 -1.14
CA ARG A 26 -3.81 12.41 -2.19
C ARG A 26 -4.23 12.04 -3.62
N ILE A 27 -5.47 11.56 -3.80
CA ILE A 27 -6.03 11.24 -5.12
C ILE A 27 -6.37 12.55 -5.84
N VAL A 28 -5.73 12.79 -6.98
CA VAL A 28 -5.84 14.05 -7.73
C VAL A 28 -7.19 14.18 -8.45
N ASN A 29 -7.82 13.05 -8.80
CA ASN A 29 -9.10 13.03 -9.47
C ASN A 29 -10.26 13.35 -8.50
N GLN A 30 -10.75 14.59 -8.54
CA GLN A 30 -11.84 15.06 -7.67
C GLN A 30 -13.21 14.44 -7.96
N HIS A 31 -13.37 13.77 -9.12
CA HIS A 31 -14.59 13.08 -9.51
C HIS A 31 -14.57 11.59 -9.20
N ASP A 32 -13.49 11.11 -8.59
CA ASP A 32 -13.35 9.72 -8.19
C ASP A 32 -14.41 9.33 -7.15
N LYS A 33 -15.09 8.20 -7.39
CA LYS A 33 -16.17 7.65 -6.54
C LYS A 33 -15.82 6.30 -5.93
N SER A 34 -14.56 5.87 -6.00
CA SER A 34 -14.06 4.60 -5.48
C SER A 34 -14.44 4.36 -4.01
N HIS A 35 -14.39 5.41 -3.18
CA HIS A 35 -14.75 5.33 -1.76
C HIS A 35 -16.20 5.71 -1.47
N TYR A 36 -16.88 6.40 -2.39
CA TYR A 36 -18.25 6.88 -2.18
C TYR A 36 -19.23 5.74 -1.86
N ASN A 37 -19.22 4.68 -2.67
CA ASN A 37 -20.13 3.55 -2.47
C ASN A 37 -19.82 2.79 -1.17
N LYS A 38 -18.53 2.63 -0.84
CA LYS A 38 -18.09 1.97 0.40
C LYS A 38 -18.58 2.73 1.64
N ILE A 39 -18.44 4.06 1.63
CA ILE A 39 -18.92 4.91 2.72
C ILE A 39 -20.45 4.86 2.80
N LEU A 40 -21.15 4.91 1.67
CA LEU A 40 -22.62 4.86 1.65
C LEU A 40 -23.16 3.54 2.20
N GLU A 41 -22.60 2.41 1.78
CA GLU A 41 -22.97 1.10 2.29
C GLU A 41 -22.64 0.93 3.77
N GLY A 42 -21.47 1.40 4.20
CA GLY A 42 -21.11 1.43 5.60
C GLY A 42 -22.10 2.27 6.42
N ALA A 43 -22.45 3.45 5.93
CA ALA A 43 -23.41 4.33 6.58
C ALA A 43 -24.81 3.70 6.71
N LYS A 44 -25.25 2.95 5.70
CA LYS A 44 -26.51 2.17 5.74
C LYS A 44 -26.48 1.07 6.81
N LYS A 45 -25.30 0.51 7.09
CA LYS A 45 -25.06 -0.52 8.11
C LYS A 45 -24.77 0.07 9.51
N GLY A 46 -24.78 1.39 9.66
CA GLY A 46 -24.48 2.08 10.93
C GLY A 46 -22.98 2.28 11.20
N LEU A 47 -22.10 1.94 10.26
CA LEU A 47 -20.65 2.20 10.37
C LEU A 47 -20.35 3.69 10.14
N PHE A 48 -19.20 4.15 10.64
CA PHE A 48 -18.76 5.55 10.57
C PHE A 48 -19.74 6.53 11.25
N GLY A 49 -20.42 6.04 12.30
CA GLY A 49 -21.53 6.75 12.93
C GLY A 49 -22.71 6.95 11.98
N GLY A 50 -22.84 6.14 10.92
CA GLY A 50 -23.81 6.34 9.85
C GLY A 50 -25.23 6.50 10.33
N LYS A 51 -25.85 7.64 9.96
CA LYS A 51 -27.25 7.94 10.26
C LYS A 51 -27.97 8.35 9.01
N LYS A 52 -29.24 7.99 8.91
CA LYS A 52 -30.11 8.49 7.84
C LYS A 52 -30.39 9.97 8.12
N HIS A 53 -30.17 10.82 7.13
CA HIS A 53 -30.50 12.24 7.17
C HIS A 53 -31.62 12.51 6.15
N GLY A 54 -32.81 12.84 6.65
CA GLY A 54 -34.01 12.97 5.82
C GLY A 54 -34.41 11.65 5.14
N THR A 55 -35.01 11.75 3.95
CA THR A 55 -35.60 10.58 3.25
C THR A 55 -34.61 9.87 2.33
N ARG A 56 -33.66 10.58 1.74
CA ARG A 56 -32.80 10.09 0.63
C ARG A 56 -31.29 10.19 0.88
N MET A 57 -30.87 10.61 2.07
CA MET A 57 -29.45 10.87 2.35
C MET A 57 -28.99 10.16 3.64
N TYR A 58 -27.68 9.92 3.70
CA TYR A 58 -26.98 9.50 4.91
C TYR A 58 -25.93 10.54 5.28
N GLN A 59 -25.72 10.69 6.59
CA GLN A 59 -24.65 11.47 7.18
C GLN A 59 -23.74 10.54 7.97
N VAL A 60 -22.46 10.87 8.02
CA VAL A 60 -21.40 10.09 8.69
C VAL A 60 -20.58 11.02 9.58
N ARG A 61 -20.03 10.50 10.67
CA ARG A 61 -19.20 11.30 11.59
C ARG A 61 -17.87 11.60 10.92
N LYS A 62 -17.45 12.87 10.95
CA LYS A 62 -16.23 13.34 10.28
C LYS A 62 -14.98 12.62 10.78
N GLU A 63 -14.87 12.44 12.09
CA GLU A 63 -13.72 11.78 12.74
C GLU A 63 -13.55 10.33 12.28
N ASP A 64 -14.64 9.56 12.23
CA ASP A 64 -14.61 8.16 11.80
C ASP A 64 -14.18 8.03 10.33
N ILE A 65 -14.55 9.01 9.48
CA ILE A 65 -14.11 9.06 8.08
C ILE A 65 -12.63 9.40 7.95
N ILE A 66 -12.11 10.30 8.80
CA ILE A 66 -10.68 10.61 8.84
C ILE A 66 -9.90 9.36 9.25
N GLN A 67 -10.33 8.68 10.33
CA GLN A 67 -9.71 7.43 10.77
C GLN A 67 -9.76 6.33 9.70
N TYR A 68 -10.88 6.22 8.99
CA TYR A 68 -11.00 5.31 7.85
C TYR A 68 -9.96 5.61 6.77
N ALA A 69 -9.82 6.88 6.38
CA ALA A 69 -8.87 7.30 5.36
C ALA A 69 -7.42 7.07 5.79
N GLU A 70 -7.09 7.34 7.05
CA GLU A 70 -5.76 7.09 7.62
C GLU A 70 -5.42 5.60 7.62
N LYS A 71 -6.37 4.72 7.96
CA LYS A 71 -6.18 3.26 7.86
C LYS A 71 -5.95 2.79 6.43
N CYS A 72 -6.70 3.35 5.47
CA CYS A 72 -6.45 3.08 4.05
C CYS A 72 -5.05 3.51 3.64
N LEU A 73 -4.63 4.72 4.04
CA LEU A 73 -3.29 5.22 3.75
C LEU A 73 -2.20 4.33 4.37
N GLN A 74 -2.37 3.87 5.61
CA GLN A 74 -1.46 2.93 6.26
C GLN A 74 -1.39 1.60 5.50
N SER A 75 -2.53 1.06 5.08
CA SER A 75 -2.54 -0.19 4.30
C SER A 75 -1.88 -0.04 2.93
N GLU A 76 -2.06 1.09 2.25
CA GLU A 76 -1.41 1.39 0.97
C GLU A 76 0.10 1.58 1.17
N GLN A 77 0.52 2.27 2.23
CA GLN A 77 1.94 2.39 2.59
C GLN A 77 2.57 1.03 2.88
N LEU A 78 1.88 0.16 3.62
CA LEU A 78 2.35 -1.21 3.87
C LEU A 78 2.42 -2.07 2.61
N GLN A 79 1.57 -1.82 1.59
CA GLN A 79 1.63 -2.52 0.31
C GLN A 79 2.69 -1.95 -0.65
N LEU A 80 3.00 -0.65 -0.54
CA LEU A 80 4.06 0.00 -1.33
C LEU A 80 5.46 -0.46 -0.93
N PHE A 81 5.60 -0.99 0.28
CA PHE A 81 6.79 -1.68 0.72
C PHE A 81 6.51 -3.19 0.71
N ASP A 82 7.08 -3.94 -0.24
CA ASP A 82 7.25 -5.40 -0.14
C ASP A 82 8.22 -5.73 1.03
N LEU A 83 7.80 -5.39 2.25
CA LEU A 83 8.45 -5.76 3.49
C LEU A 83 7.78 -7.04 3.97
N GLU A 84 8.28 -8.16 3.47
CA GLU A 84 8.20 -9.39 4.25
C GLU A 84 9.02 -9.14 5.53
N LEU A 85 8.33 -8.82 6.62
CA LEU A 85 8.91 -8.83 7.96
C LEU A 85 9.33 -10.27 8.25
N GLY A 86 10.57 -10.61 7.91
CA GLY A 86 11.24 -11.79 8.45
C GLY A 86 11.29 -11.63 9.96
N ILE A 87 10.52 -12.45 10.67
CA ILE A 87 10.42 -12.41 12.14
C ILE A 87 11.78 -12.74 12.77
N SER A 88 12.66 -13.41 12.01
CA SER A 88 14.08 -13.55 12.30
C SER A 88 14.90 -13.72 11.01
N LEU A 89 16.18 -13.33 11.01
CA LEU A 89 17.14 -13.67 9.95
C LEU A 89 17.17 -15.19 9.67
N ASN A 90 16.95 -16.00 10.71
CA ASN A 90 16.88 -17.45 10.62
C ASN A 90 15.72 -17.94 9.75
N ASP A 91 14.59 -17.22 9.68
CA ASP A 91 13.46 -17.58 8.83
C ASP A 91 13.76 -17.33 7.34
N ILE A 92 14.54 -16.29 7.05
CA ILE A 92 15.04 -15.97 5.70
C ILE A 92 16.09 -17.02 5.27
N GLU A 93 16.99 -17.40 6.19
CA GLU A 93 17.98 -18.45 5.97
C GLU A 93 17.34 -19.84 5.77
N ALA A 94 16.33 -20.19 6.58
CA ALA A 94 15.64 -21.48 6.55
C ALA A 94 14.82 -21.69 5.28
N GLN A 95 14.22 -20.62 4.73
CA GLN A 95 13.43 -20.71 3.50
C GLN A 95 14.27 -20.81 2.23
N GLN A 96 15.53 -20.37 2.27
CA GLN A 96 16.30 -20.20 1.05
C GLN A 96 17.48 -21.17 0.88
N LYS A 97 18.14 -21.69 1.93
CA LYS A 97 19.34 -22.57 1.81
C LYS A 97 20.28 -22.13 0.66
N LEU A 98 20.43 -20.82 0.47
CA LEU A 98 21.17 -20.31 -0.67
C LEU A 98 22.65 -20.32 -0.31
N PRO A 99 23.53 -20.84 -1.18
CA PRO A 99 24.95 -20.75 -0.96
C PRO A 99 25.37 -19.29 -0.95
N PHE A 100 26.25 -18.94 -0.01
CA PHE A 100 26.97 -17.69 0.00
C PHE A 100 27.74 -17.51 -1.32
N ILE A 101 27.75 -16.29 -1.85
CA ILE A 101 28.51 -15.92 -3.05
C ILE A 101 29.48 -14.81 -2.69
N ASP A 102 30.70 -14.88 -3.19
CA ASP A 102 31.69 -13.81 -3.01
C ASP A 102 31.44 -12.63 -3.97
N GLU A 103 32.14 -11.52 -3.75
CA GLU A 103 32.03 -10.30 -4.57
C GLU A 103 32.35 -10.57 -6.05
N SER A 104 33.33 -11.44 -6.32
CA SER A 104 33.71 -11.83 -7.69
C SER A 104 32.55 -12.55 -8.40
N THR A 105 31.97 -13.57 -7.76
CA THR A 105 30.83 -14.31 -8.33
C THR A 105 29.63 -13.40 -8.51
N ALA A 106 29.35 -12.51 -7.56
CA ALA A 106 28.25 -11.58 -7.70
C ALA A 106 28.43 -10.59 -8.85
N SER A 107 29.64 -10.04 -9.02
CA SER A 107 29.96 -9.15 -10.14
C SER A 107 29.72 -9.85 -11.49
N ASN A 108 30.14 -11.11 -11.61
CA ASN A 108 29.89 -11.91 -12.80
C ASN A 108 28.40 -12.14 -13.04
N ILE A 109 27.63 -12.52 -12.01
CA ILE A 109 26.18 -12.72 -12.13
C ILE A 109 25.47 -11.41 -12.51
N HIS A 110 25.86 -10.28 -11.93
CA HIS A 110 25.30 -8.98 -12.27
C HIS A 110 25.55 -8.63 -13.75
N TYR A 111 26.78 -8.89 -14.24
CA TYR A 111 27.11 -8.71 -15.66
C TYR A 111 26.19 -9.55 -16.57
N TYR A 112 25.98 -10.82 -16.24
CA TYR A 112 25.10 -11.69 -17.02
C TYR A 112 23.63 -11.27 -16.95
N LEU A 113 23.13 -10.86 -15.78
CA LEU A 113 21.76 -10.34 -15.64
C LEU A 113 21.54 -9.11 -16.53
N ARG A 114 22.53 -8.20 -16.57
CA ARG A 114 22.47 -7.01 -17.41
C ARG A 114 22.49 -7.36 -18.90
N TYR A 115 23.32 -8.34 -19.30
CA TYR A 115 23.36 -8.85 -20.66
C TYR A 115 22.01 -9.46 -21.08
N LEU A 116 21.43 -10.35 -20.26
CA LEU A 116 20.15 -10.98 -20.53
C LEU A 116 19.02 -9.96 -20.66
N LYS A 117 19.02 -8.93 -19.82
CA LYS A 117 18.08 -7.80 -19.90
C LYS A 117 18.26 -7.03 -21.20
N PHE A 118 19.49 -6.67 -21.56
CA PHE A 118 19.80 -5.90 -22.76
C PHE A 118 19.32 -6.60 -24.04
N HIS A 119 19.46 -7.92 -24.09
CA HIS A 119 18.98 -8.73 -25.22
C HIS A 119 17.48 -9.10 -25.14
N GLY A 120 16.75 -8.61 -24.14
CA GLY A 120 15.32 -8.89 -23.97
C GLY A 120 14.99 -10.36 -23.67
N ILE A 121 15.97 -11.13 -23.20
CA ILE A 121 15.78 -12.55 -22.85
C ILE A 121 14.97 -12.69 -21.55
N ILE A 122 15.12 -11.72 -20.65
CA ILE A 122 14.39 -11.63 -19.38
C ILE A 122 13.59 -10.33 -19.31
N THR A 123 12.49 -10.36 -18.55
CA THR A 123 11.66 -9.18 -18.29
C THR A 123 12.31 -8.23 -17.29
N GLU A 124 11.87 -6.97 -17.25
CA GLU A 124 12.30 -5.98 -16.25
C GLU A 124 12.06 -6.49 -14.82
N GLU A 125 10.90 -7.11 -14.58
CA GLU A 125 10.55 -7.69 -13.28
C GLU A 125 11.51 -8.81 -12.87
N ALA A 126 11.86 -9.70 -13.79
CA ALA A 126 12.81 -10.78 -13.54
C ALA A 126 14.23 -10.24 -13.26
N TYR A 127 14.63 -9.18 -13.96
CA TYR A 127 15.90 -8.49 -13.72
C TYR A 127 15.97 -7.86 -12.32
N LEU A 128 14.97 -7.07 -11.94
CA LEU A 128 14.93 -6.40 -10.63
C LEU A 128 14.89 -7.40 -9.48
N LYS A 129 14.13 -8.50 -9.65
CA LYS A 129 14.11 -9.60 -8.67
C LYS A 129 15.49 -10.27 -8.54
N GLY A 130 16.18 -10.48 -9.67
CA GLY A 130 17.54 -11.02 -9.70
C GLY A 130 18.54 -10.13 -8.97
N GLU A 131 18.52 -8.82 -9.21
CA GLU A 131 19.38 -7.86 -8.51
C GLU A 131 19.13 -7.84 -7.00
N LYS A 132 17.85 -7.82 -6.58
CA LYS A 132 17.48 -7.86 -5.16
C LYS A 132 18.04 -9.11 -4.47
N ILE A 133 17.89 -10.28 -5.09
CA ILE A 133 18.43 -11.54 -4.56
C ILE A 133 19.97 -11.49 -4.49
N LEU A 134 20.62 -10.94 -5.50
CA LEU A 134 22.08 -10.87 -5.55
C LEU A 134 22.66 -9.99 -4.44
N VAL A 135 22.07 -8.82 -4.21
CA VAL A 135 22.46 -7.89 -3.14
C VAL A 135 22.24 -8.51 -1.77
N LEU A 136 21.11 -9.20 -1.57
CA LEU A 136 20.84 -9.92 -0.32
C LEU A 136 21.93 -10.96 -0.05
N ARG A 137 22.31 -11.76 -1.05
CA ARG A 137 23.34 -12.80 -0.89
C ARG A 137 24.73 -12.22 -0.59
N LEU A 138 25.09 -11.10 -1.21
CA LEU A 138 26.35 -10.41 -0.90
C LEU A 138 26.37 -9.86 0.52
N ASN A 139 25.29 -9.20 0.93
CA ASN A 139 25.23 -8.56 2.23
C ASN A 139 25.13 -9.58 3.38
N MET A 140 24.58 -10.77 3.15
CA MET A 140 24.58 -11.85 4.14
C MET A 140 26.01 -12.29 4.55
N ASN A 141 26.99 -12.25 3.63
CA ASN A 141 28.40 -12.51 3.98
C ASN A 141 28.96 -11.50 4.98
N SER A 142 28.51 -10.24 4.90
CA SER A 142 28.99 -9.17 5.78
C SER A 142 28.41 -9.25 7.19
N LEU A 143 27.31 -9.99 7.35
CA LEU A 143 26.56 -10.12 8.61
C LEU A 143 26.83 -11.44 9.34
N SER A 144 27.42 -12.45 8.69
CA SER A 144 27.81 -13.68 9.38
C SER A 144 29.11 -13.45 10.16
N PRO A 145 29.14 -13.69 11.48
CA PRO A 145 30.39 -13.62 12.24
C PRO A 145 31.37 -14.68 11.71
N LYS A 146 32.62 -14.26 11.46
CA LYS A 146 33.75 -15.16 11.14
C LYS A 146 34.04 -16.12 12.29
#